data_AF-A0A260C0N3-F1
#
_entry.id   AF-A0A260C0N3-F1
#
_cell.length_a   1.000
_cell.length_b   1.000
_cell.length_c   1.000
_cell.angle_alpha   90.00
_cell.angle_beta   90.00
_cell.angle_gamma   90.00
#
_symmetry.space_group_name_H-M   'P 1'
#
loop_
_entity.id
_entity.type
_entity.pdbx_description
1 polymer ?
#
loop_
_entity_poly.entity_id
_entity_poly.type
_entity_poly.pdbx_seq_one_letter_code
_entity_poly.pdbx_strand_id
1 'polypeptide(L)'
;MSTPHNDATEVAAFDADVEATKQGLEAEQAAQDRETDEAIKADVAAAAGDDVPAEGDETSEVSADVDVTAEPEDPVAEMKAALRRAPGDWYVIHSYAGYENKVKANLETRVQNLDVGDYIFQVEVPTEEVTEIKNGQRKQVNRKVLPGYILVRMELNDESWGAVRNTPGVTGFVGATSRPSPLTINEVVKFLMPQEGAKKDAKAAAGTAEQGSETTSKPTIEVDFEVGESVTVMDGPFATLPASISEVNAEQQKLKVLVSIFGRETPVELGFTQVSKI
;
A
#
# COMPACT_ATOMS: atom_id res chain seq x y z
N MET A 1 -18.28 51.06 40.64
CA MET A 1 -19.43 50.38 40.01
C MET A 1 -18.91 49.76 38.71
N SER A 2 -18.99 48.49 38.40
CA SER A 2 -19.34 47.24 39.09
C SER A 2 -18.81 46.13 38.17
N THR A 3 -18.24 45.08 38.73
CA THR A 3 -17.96 43.80 38.03
C THR A 3 -19.27 43.14 37.61
N PRO A 4 -19.35 42.44 36.46
CA PRO A 4 -20.38 41.44 36.27
C PRO A 4 -19.87 40.07 36.75
N HIS A 5 -20.60 39.54 37.72
CA HIS A 5 -20.58 38.17 38.19
C HIS A 5 -21.34 37.32 37.16
N ASN A 6 -20.71 36.31 36.56
CA ASN A 6 -21.41 35.36 35.69
C ASN A 6 -21.62 34.06 36.46
N ASP A 7 -22.90 33.70 36.58
CA ASP A 7 -23.50 32.64 37.38
C ASP A 7 -23.17 31.26 36.80
N ALA A 8 -22.70 30.35 37.64
CA ALA A 8 -22.21 29.02 37.26
C ALA A 8 -23.19 27.89 37.63
N THR A 9 -24.49 28.17 37.66
CA THR A 9 -25.48 27.27 38.27
C THR A 9 -26.57 26.75 37.32
N GLU A 10 -26.45 26.96 36.01
CA GLU A 10 -27.44 26.53 34.99
C GLU A 10 -26.89 25.52 33.97
N VAL A 11 -25.87 24.74 34.32
CA VAL A 11 -25.29 23.71 33.42
C VAL A 11 -25.45 22.28 33.94
N ALA A 12 -25.97 22.08 35.16
CA ALA A 12 -26.13 20.74 35.74
C ALA A 12 -27.49 20.09 35.47
N ALA A 13 -28.49 20.83 34.97
CA ALA A 13 -29.84 20.32 34.75
C ALA A 13 -30.08 19.79 33.33
N PHE A 14 -29.19 20.10 32.37
CA PHE A 14 -29.35 19.67 30.96
C PHE A 14 -28.69 18.31 30.67
N ASP A 15 -27.74 17.88 31.50
CA ASP A 15 -26.99 16.62 31.30
C ASP A 15 -27.81 15.37 31.67
N ALA A 16 -28.75 15.49 32.61
CA ALA A 16 -29.57 14.35 33.07
C ALA A 16 -30.66 13.91 32.07
N ASP A 17 -31.14 14.82 31.21
CA ASP A 17 -32.22 14.55 30.24
C ASP A 17 -31.70 13.80 28.99
N VAL A 18 -30.42 14.02 28.65
CA VAL A 18 -29.76 13.38 27.49
C VAL A 18 -29.42 11.91 27.78
N GLU A 19 -29.11 11.56 29.02
CA GLU A 19 -28.78 10.18 29.41
C GLU A 19 -30.02 9.27 29.46
N ALA A 20 -31.17 9.81 29.87
CA ALA A 20 -32.45 9.11 29.87
C ALA A 20 -32.96 8.80 28.44
N THR A 21 -32.68 9.69 27.49
CA THR A 21 -33.06 9.51 26.08
C THR A 21 -32.21 8.41 25.40
N LYS A 22 -30.97 8.20 25.86
CA LYS A 22 -30.07 7.17 25.32
C LYS A 22 -30.46 5.75 25.75
N GLN A 23 -30.94 5.58 26.99
CA GLN A 23 -31.39 4.27 27.50
C GLN A 23 -32.73 3.81 26.91
N GLY A 24 -33.56 4.72 26.38
CA GLY A 24 -34.80 4.38 25.68
C GLY A 24 -34.57 3.79 24.28
N LEU A 25 -33.58 4.29 23.53
CA LEU A 25 -33.30 3.83 22.17
C LEU A 25 -32.63 2.44 22.13
N GLU A 26 -31.81 2.09 23.12
CA GLU A 26 -31.13 0.78 23.17
C GLU A 26 -32.09 -0.39 23.49
N ALA A 27 -33.26 -0.11 24.08
CA ALA A 27 -34.28 -1.13 24.37
C ALA A 27 -35.17 -1.45 23.16
N GLU A 28 -35.36 -0.51 22.24
CA GLU A 28 -36.21 -0.69 21.05
C GLU A 28 -35.48 -1.44 19.93
N GLN A 29 -34.16 -1.30 19.84
CA GLN A 29 -33.33 -1.98 18.84
C GLN A 29 -33.15 -3.48 19.12
N ALA A 30 -33.14 -3.90 20.40
CA ALA A 30 -33.02 -5.32 20.79
C ALA A 30 -34.31 -6.15 20.58
N ALA A 31 -35.46 -5.50 20.37
CA ALA A 31 -36.72 -6.18 20.09
C ALA A 31 -36.89 -6.51 18.59
N GLN A 32 -36.28 -5.73 17.70
CA GLN A 32 -36.46 -5.87 16.26
C GLN A 32 -35.58 -6.98 15.65
N ASP A 33 -34.45 -7.32 16.29
CA ASP A 33 -33.56 -8.42 15.87
C ASP A 33 -34.09 -9.83 16.21
N ARG A 34 -35.17 -9.96 16.99
CA ARG A 34 -35.75 -11.26 17.38
C ARG A 34 -36.88 -11.77 16.49
N GLU A 35 -37.48 -10.94 15.65
CA GLU A 35 -38.65 -11.32 14.86
C GLU A 35 -38.33 -11.85 13.45
N THR A 36 -37.08 -11.72 12.99
CA THR A 36 -36.67 -12.10 11.63
C THR A 36 -36.03 -13.50 11.49
N ASP A 37 -35.81 -14.23 12.58
CA ASP A 37 -35.14 -15.55 12.54
C ASP A 37 -36.12 -16.74 12.46
N GLU A 38 -37.45 -16.52 12.57
CA GLU A 38 -38.44 -17.60 12.63
C GLU A 38 -39.34 -17.73 11.36
N ALA A 39 -38.97 -17.11 10.23
CA ALA A 39 -39.82 -17.07 9.03
C ALA A 39 -39.28 -17.81 7.78
N ILE A 40 -38.10 -18.42 7.81
CA ILE A 40 -37.55 -19.13 6.63
C ILE A 40 -37.29 -20.61 6.96
N LYS A 41 -38.36 -21.34 7.26
CA LYS A 41 -38.32 -22.81 7.27
C LYS A 41 -39.67 -23.49 7.08
N ALA A 42 -40.47 -23.03 6.11
CA ALA A 42 -41.63 -23.79 5.64
C ALA A 42 -42.09 -23.26 4.28
N ASP A 43 -41.49 -23.73 3.18
CA ASP A 43 -42.27 -24.07 1.99
C ASP A 43 -41.45 -24.95 1.02
N VAL A 44 -41.53 -26.26 1.25
CA VAL A 44 -41.30 -27.29 0.23
C VAL A 44 -42.43 -28.29 0.40
N ALA A 45 -43.41 -28.28 -0.50
CA ALA A 45 -43.92 -29.50 -1.15
C ALA A 45 -45.16 -29.25 -2.04
N ALA A 46 -45.10 -29.89 -3.22
CA ALA A 46 -46.19 -30.46 -4.01
C ALA A 46 -46.86 -29.61 -5.11
N ALA A 47 -46.44 -29.85 -6.36
CA ALA A 47 -47.30 -30.51 -7.36
C ALA A 47 -46.47 -31.08 -8.53
N ALA A 48 -46.48 -32.41 -8.67
CA ALA A 48 -46.21 -33.16 -9.90
C ALA A 48 -47.41 -33.00 -10.87
N GLY A 49 -47.37 -33.25 -12.18
CA GLY A 49 -46.40 -33.85 -13.11
C GLY A 49 -47.07 -33.96 -14.51
N ASP A 50 -46.45 -34.75 -15.40
CA ASP A 50 -46.92 -35.22 -16.74
C ASP A 50 -46.51 -34.33 -17.94
N ASP A 51 -45.98 -34.77 -19.10
CA ASP A 51 -45.21 -35.95 -19.58
C ASP A 51 -44.70 -35.57 -21.02
N VAL A 52 -43.39 -35.77 -21.31
CA VAL A 52 -42.61 -36.26 -22.51
C VAL A 52 -43.21 -36.17 -23.96
N PRO A 53 -42.49 -36.29 -25.14
CA PRO A 53 -41.05 -36.35 -25.59
C PRO A 53 -40.65 -35.28 -26.68
N ALA A 54 -39.39 -34.90 -26.99
CA ALA A 54 -38.19 -35.52 -27.62
C ALA A 54 -37.91 -35.09 -29.09
N GLU A 55 -36.63 -35.28 -29.50
CA GLU A 55 -35.92 -34.95 -30.77
C GLU A 55 -35.39 -33.51 -30.88
N GLY A 56 -34.11 -33.21 -31.14
CA GLY A 56 -32.90 -34.00 -31.45
C GLY A 56 -31.94 -33.15 -32.30
N ASP A 57 -30.64 -33.19 -31.99
CA ASP A 57 -29.46 -32.86 -32.86
C ASP A 57 -29.32 -31.39 -33.34
N GLU A 58 -28.17 -30.72 -33.41
CA GLU A 58 -26.81 -31.12 -33.79
C GLU A 58 -25.73 -30.27 -33.08
N THR A 59 -24.60 -30.93 -32.83
CA THR A 59 -23.27 -30.42 -32.50
C THR A 59 -22.66 -29.55 -33.60
N SER A 60 -21.86 -28.54 -33.22
CA SER A 60 -20.70 -28.12 -34.02
C SER A 60 -19.58 -27.53 -33.14
N GLU A 61 -18.64 -28.38 -32.77
CA GLU A 61 -17.20 -28.05 -32.70
C GLU A 61 -16.74 -27.71 -34.15
N VAL A 62 -15.67 -27.00 -34.51
CA VAL A 62 -14.29 -26.75 -34.02
C VAL A 62 -13.78 -25.55 -34.87
N SER A 63 -12.89 -24.61 -34.49
CA SER A 63 -11.43 -24.69 -34.29
C SER A 63 -10.90 -23.23 -34.35
N ALA A 64 -10.17 -22.72 -33.37
CA ALA A 64 -8.71 -22.80 -33.17
C ALA A 64 -7.91 -21.70 -33.91
N ASP A 65 -7.38 -20.73 -33.15
CA ASP A 65 -5.96 -20.30 -33.17
C ASP A 65 -5.78 -19.09 -32.23
N VAL A 66 -5.30 -19.31 -30.99
CA VAL A 66 -4.28 -18.46 -30.36
C VAL A 66 -3.49 -19.33 -29.38
N ASP A 67 -2.31 -19.76 -29.81
CA ASP A 67 -1.23 -20.19 -28.92
C ASP A 67 -0.76 -18.97 -28.12
N VAL A 68 -0.90 -19.03 -26.79
CA VAL A 68 0.04 -18.35 -25.89
C VAL A 68 0.41 -19.35 -24.81
N THR A 69 1.47 -20.09 -25.11
CA THR A 69 2.44 -20.65 -24.17
C THR A 69 2.35 -20.02 -22.76
N ALA A 70 1.87 -20.82 -21.79
CA ALA A 70 1.88 -20.49 -20.38
C ALA A 70 3.32 -20.63 -19.83
N GLU A 71 4.07 -19.52 -19.88
CA GLU A 71 5.26 -19.31 -19.05
C GLU A 71 4.84 -18.94 -17.62
N PRO A 72 5.67 -19.20 -16.58
CA PRO A 72 5.27 -19.00 -15.19
C PRO A 72 4.78 -17.56 -15.00
N GLU A 73 3.53 -17.45 -14.60
CA GLU A 73 2.79 -16.19 -14.63
C GLU A 73 3.48 -15.21 -13.67
N ASP A 74 4.20 -14.26 -14.25
CA ASP A 74 4.85 -13.20 -13.49
C ASP A 74 3.73 -12.47 -12.73
N PRO A 75 3.74 -12.38 -11.38
CA PRO A 75 2.63 -11.84 -10.59
C PRO A 75 2.20 -10.43 -11.02
N VAL A 76 3.09 -9.72 -11.70
CA VAL A 76 2.85 -8.39 -12.29
C VAL A 76 1.97 -8.45 -13.53
N ALA A 77 2.13 -9.47 -14.38
CA ALA A 77 1.37 -9.65 -15.61
C ALA A 77 -0.10 -10.00 -15.32
N GLU A 78 -0.33 -10.89 -14.35
CA GLU A 78 -1.66 -11.21 -13.84
C GLU A 78 -2.34 -9.96 -13.23
N MET A 79 -1.61 -9.20 -12.39
CA MET A 79 -2.15 -7.97 -11.81
C MET A 79 -2.51 -6.94 -12.89
N LYS A 80 -1.66 -6.78 -13.91
CA LYS A 80 -1.94 -5.87 -15.04
C LYS A 80 -3.17 -6.31 -15.83
N ALA A 81 -3.34 -7.62 -16.04
CA ALA A 81 -4.52 -8.16 -16.70
C ALA A 81 -5.79 -7.98 -15.84
N ALA A 82 -5.68 -8.16 -14.52
CA ALA A 82 -6.77 -7.92 -13.57
C ALA A 82 -7.17 -6.44 -13.53
N LEU A 83 -6.20 -5.52 -13.43
CA LEU A 83 -6.44 -4.07 -13.44
C LEU A 83 -7.06 -3.59 -14.76
N ARG A 84 -6.73 -4.22 -15.89
CA ARG A 84 -7.34 -3.90 -17.19
C ARG A 84 -8.77 -4.41 -17.33
N ARG A 85 -9.09 -5.54 -16.70
CA ARG A 85 -10.43 -6.15 -16.75
C ARG A 85 -11.38 -5.49 -15.75
N ALA A 86 -10.85 -4.94 -14.67
CA ALA A 86 -11.64 -4.31 -13.64
C ALA A 86 -12.27 -2.99 -14.13
N PRO A 87 -13.52 -2.67 -13.71
CA PRO A 87 -14.18 -1.43 -14.10
C PRO A 87 -13.60 -0.22 -13.34
N GLY A 88 -13.72 0.95 -13.97
CA GLY A 88 -13.30 2.24 -13.43
C GLY A 88 -11.85 2.61 -13.72
N ASP A 89 -11.58 3.91 -13.60
CA ASP A 89 -10.25 4.48 -13.77
C ASP A 89 -9.59 4.72 -12.42
N TRP A 90 -8.26 4.73 -12.41
CA TRP A 90 -7.48 5.02 -11.21
C TRP A 90 -7.21 6.51 -11.08
N TYR A 91 -7.43 7.07 -9.91
CA TYR A 91 -7.14 8.46 -9.57
C TYR A 91 -6.28 8.53 -8.32
N VAL A 92 -5.61 9.66 -8.16
CA VAL A 92 -4.76 9.94 -7.00
C VAL A 92 -5.40 11.01 -6.14
N ILE A 93 -5.47 10.74 -4.85
CA ILE A 93 -5.95 11.64 -3.81
C ILE A 93 -4.77 12.08 -2.96
N HIS A 94 -4.68 13.38 -2.69
CA HIS A 94 -3.82 13.89 -1.63
C HIS A 94 -4.54 13.87 -0.29
N SER A 95 -3.83 13.41 0.73
CA SER A 95 -4.26 13.46 2.12
C SER A 95 -3.14 14.00 3.01
N TYR A 96 -3.46 14.36 4.24
CA TYR A 96 -2.42 14.68 5.22
C TYR A 96 -1.55 13.45 5.50
N ALA A 97 -0.23 13.66 5.58
CA ALA A 97 0.72 12.60 5.89
C ALA A 97 0.42 12.02 7.29
N GLY A 98 0.46 10.70 7.42
CA GLY A 98 0.12 9.99 8.66
C GLY A 98 -1.36 9.65 8.82
N TYR A 99 -2.26 10.27 8.04
CA TYR A 99 -3.69 10.02 8.07
C TYR A 99 -4.18 9.07 6.97
N GLU A 100 -3.31 8.55 6.11
CA GLU A 100 -3.66 7.79 4.90
C GLU A 100 -4.51 6.55 5.22
N ASN A 101 -4.08 5.75 6.20
CA ASN A 101 -4.81 4.55 6.61
C ASN A 101 -6.19 4.89 7.20
N LYS A 102 -6.29 6.02 7.90
CA LYS A 102 -7.56 6.52 8.45
C LYS A 102 -8.46 7.04 7.33
N VAL A 103 -7.90 7.71 6.32
CA VAL A 103 -8.64 8.18 5.15
C VAL A 103 -9.12 6.99 4.31
N LYS A 104 -8.33 5.93 4.13
CA LYS A 104 -8.76 4.67 3.50
C LYS A 104 -9.99 4.10 4.21
N ALA A 105 -9.92 3.91 5.53
CA ALA A 105 -11.05 3.41 6.32
C ALA A 105 -12.28 4.34 6.23
N ASN A 106 -12.08 5.66 6.33
CA ASN A 106 -13.17 6.63 6.20
C ASN A 106 -13.82 6.58 4.82
N LEU A 107 -13.03 6.44 3.76
CA LEU A 107 -13.53 6.29 2.39
C LEU A 107 -14.34 5.00 2.26
N GLU A 108 -13.83 3.87 2.72
CA GLU A 108 -14.54 2.58 2.68
C GLU A 108 -15.88 2.64 3.40
N THR A 109 -15.92 3.18 4.63
CA THR A 109 -17.17 3.39 5.37
C THR A 109 -18.11 4.36 4.65
N ARG A 110 -17.58 5.44 4.07
CA ARG A 110 -18.40 6.45 3.39
C ARG A 110 -18.98 5.93 2.08
N VAL A 111 -18.22 5.09 1.36
CA VAL A 111 -18.68 4.38 0.15
C VAL A 111 -19.85 3.48 0.47
N GLN A 112 -19.79 2.76 1.60
CA GLN A 112 -20.88 1.91 2.09
C GLN A 112 -22.10 2.73 2.54
N ASN A 113 -21.89 3.83 3.27
CA ASN A 113 -23.00 4.60 3.86
C ASN A 113 -23.74 5.52 2.88
N LEU A 114 -23.10 5.91 1.78
CA LEU A 114 -23.71 6.80 0.76
C LEU A 114 -24.22 6.03 -0.46
N ASP A 115 -24.17 4.70 -0.43
CA ASP A 115 -24.55 3.84 -1.57
C ASP A 115 -23.84 4.21 -2.89
N VAL A 116 -22.64 4.82 -2.80
CA VAL A 116 -21.79 5.14 -3.96
C VAL A 116 -20.81 4.00 -4.28
N GLY A 117 -21.04 2.82 -3.73
CA GLY A 117 -20.25 1.60 -3.96
C GLY A 117 -20.18 1.18 -5.42
N ASP A 118 -21.21 1.51 -6.19
CA ASP A 118 -21.27 1.22 -7.62
C ASP A 118 -20.30 2.09 -8.45
N TYR A 119 -19.83 3.21 -7.89
CA TYR A 119 -18.90 4.11 -8.55
C TYR A 119 -17.49 4.07 -7.97
N ILE A 120 -17.32 3.68 -6.70
CA ILE A 120 -16.02 3.61 -6.03
C ILE A 120 -15.70 2.14 -5.75
N PHE A 121 -14.81 1.56 -6.57
CA PHE A 121 -14.56 0.13 -6.56
C PHE A 121 -13.44 -0.30 -5.61
N GLN A 122 -12.38 0.50 -5.49
CA GLN A 122 -11.19 0.11 -4.71
C GLN A 122 -10.45 1.33 -4.18
N VAL A 123 -9.94 1.25 -2.94
CA VAL A 123 -9.08 2.27 -2.34
C VAL A 123 -7.81 1.60 -1.82
N GLU A 124 -6.64 2.05 -2.27
CA GLU A 124 -5.36 1.50 -1.85
C GLU A 124 -4.38 2.57 -1.37
N VAL A 125 -3.65 2.22 -0.31
CA VAL A 125 -2.54 3.05 0.20
C VAL A 125 -1.23 2.39 -0.26
N PRO A 126 -0.36 3.12 -0.98
CA PRO A 126 0.90 2.57 -1.48
C PRO A 126 1.88 2.36 -0.31
N THR A 127 1.93 1.12 0.18
CA THR A 127 2.86 0.68 1.23
C THR A 127 3.76 -0.43 0.72
N GLU A 128 5.02 -0.39 1.12
CA GLU A 128 6.03 -1.40 0.87
C GLU A 128 6.37 -2.09 2.17
N GLU A 129 6.44 -3.41 2.11
CA GLU A 129 6.75 -4.23 3.25
C GLU A 129 8.27 -4.34 3.42
N VAL A 130 8.81 -3.75 4.49
CA VAL A 130 10.25 -3.73 4.76
C VAL A 130 10.53 -4.57 6.00
N THR A 131 11.48 -5.49 5.91
CA THR A 131 11.95 -6.23 7.08
C THR A 131 12.89 -5.35 7.89
N GLU A 132 12.42 -4.84 9.03
CA GLU A 132 13.22 -4.09 9.98
C GLU A 132 13.75 -5.04 11.06
N ILE A 133 15.07 -5.06 11.30
CA ILE A 133 15.67 -5.84 12.37
C ILE A 133 15.65 -4.97 13.63
N LYS A 134 14.69 -5.22 14.52
CA LYS A 134 14.63 -4.60 15.85
C LYS A 134 14.97 -5.67 16.90
N ASN A 135 15.98 -5.41 17.74
CA ASN A 135 16.43 -6.35 18.78
C ASN A 135 16.85 -7.75 18.27
N GLY A 136 17.39 -7.85 17.05
CA GLY A 136 17.82 -9.13 16.46
C GLY A 136 16.67 -10.04 16.00
N GLN A 137 15.41 -9.62 16.14
CA GLN A 137 14.26 -10.27 15.50
C GLN A 137 13.89 -9.50 14.23
N ARG A 138 13.73 -10.23 13.13
CA ARG A 138 13.22 -9.70 11.86
C ARG A 138 11.74 -9.39 12.04
N LYS A 139 11.36 -8.11 11.97
CA LYS A 139 9.96 -7.69 11.99
C LYS A 139 9.59 -7.09 10.64
N GLN A 140 8.53 -7.62 10.06
CA GLN A 140 7.94 -7.10 8.84
C GLN A 140 7.16 -5.81 9.20
N VAL A 141 7.55 -4.68 8.62
CA VAL A 141 6.96 -3.37 8.89
C VAL A 141 6.55 -2.72 7.57
N ASN A 142 5.29 -2.32 7.47
CA ASN A 142 4.78 -1.61 6.29
C ASN A 142 5.25 -0.15 6.32
N ARG A 143 6.10 0.21 5.38
CA ARG A 143 6.59 1.57 5.15
C ARG A 143 5.81 2.18 3.99
N LYS A 144 5.30 3.40 4.18
CA LYS A 144 4.61 4.14 3.12
C LYS A 144 5.61 4.57 2.05
N VAL A 145 5.35 4.22 0.79
CA VAL A 145 6.22 4.59 -0.35
C VAL A 145 6.06 6.07 -0.68
N LEU A 146 4.83 6.58 -0.57
CA LEU A 146 4.45 7.96 -0.85
C LEU A 146 3.56 8.50 0.29
N PRO A 147 4.11 9.25 1.26
CA PRO A 147 3.31 9.84 2.33
C PRO A 147 2.34 10.89 1.75
N GLY A 148 1.08 10.85 2.18
CA GLY A 148 0.03 11.75 1.74
C GLY A 148 -0.60 11.43 0.38
N TYR A 149 -0.36 10.25 -0.19
CA TYR A 149 -0.95 9.80 -1.45
C TYR A 149 -1.80 8.54 -1.24
N ILE A 150 -2.99 8.52 -1.85
CA ILE A 150 -3.92 7.39 -1.84
C ILE A 150 -4.39 7.16 -3.27
N LEU A 151 -4.44 5.90 -3.70
CA LEU A 151 -4.97 5.51 -5.00
C LEU A 151 -6.44 5.10 -4.83
N VAL A 152 -7.30 5.58 -5.71
CA VAL A 152 -8.72 5.19 -5.76
C VAL A 152 -9.08 4.75 -7.16
N ARG A 153 -9.78 3.62 -7.29
CA ARG A 153 -10.38 3.16 -8.53
C ARG A 153 -11.86 3.52 -8.51
N MET A 154 -12.29 4.36 -9.45
CA MET A 154 -13.67 4.83 -9.51
C MET A 154 -14.10 5.25 -10.90
N GLU A 155 -15.42 5.35 -11.10
CA GLU A 155 -16.01 6.14 -12.18
C GLU A 155 -16.14 7.59 -11.73
N LEU A 156 -15.69 8.52 -12.57
CA LEU A 156 -15.72 9.94 -12.25
C LEU A 156 -17.11 10.51 -12.54
N ASN A 157 -17.89 10.75 -11.49
CA ASN A 157 -19.17 11.45 -11.53
C ASN A 157 -19.26 12.43 -10.34
N ASP A 158 -20.33 13.23 -10.26
CA ASP A 158 -20.47 14.25 -9.22
C ASP A 158 -20.62 13.65 -7.81
N GLU A 159 -21.23 12.47 -7.69
CA GLU A 159 -21.46 11.78 -6.41
C GLU A 159 -20.17 11.16 -5.86
N SER A 160 -19.42 10.42 -6.68
CA SER A 160 -18.14 9.81 -6.34
C SER A 160 -17.08 10.88 -6.08
N TRP A 161 -17.07 11.95 -6.88
CA TRP A 161 -16.20 13.10 -6.66
C TRP A 161 -16.51 13.81 -5.34
N GLY A 162 -17.79 14.08 -5.06
CA GLY A 162 -18.24 14.70 -3.82
C GLY A 162 -17.96 13.82 -2.59
N ALA A 163 -18.16 12.51 -2.69
CA ALA A 163 -17.89 11.56 -1.62
C ALA A 163 -16.41 11.59 -1.20
N VAL A 164 -15.49 11.56 -2.16
CA VAL A 164 -14.04 11.65 -1.89
C VAL A 164 -13.68 13.01 -1.32
N ARG A 165 -14.13 14.10 -1.96
CA ARG A 165 -13.72 15.46 -1.59
C ARG A 165 -14.18 15.89 -0.20
N ASN A 166 -15.34 15.39 0.22
CA ASN A 166 -15.95 15.65 1.53
C ASN A 166 -15.50 14.66 2.61
N THR A 167 -14.59 13.74 2.30
CA THR A 167 -14.03 12.81 3.28
C THR A 167 -12.99 13.51 4.17
N PRO A 168 -13.10 13.42 5.51
CA PRO A 168 -12.13 14.03 6.42
C PRO A 168 -10.71 13.50 6.19
N GLY A 169 -9.75 14.43 6.04
CA GLY A 169 -8.33 14.11 5.83
C GLY A 169 -7.91 14.15 4.36
N VAL A 170 -8.85 14.25 3.41
CA VAL A 170 -8.60 14.48 1.98
C VAL A 170 -8.40 15.97 1.73
N THR A 171 -7.28 16.34 1.10
CA THR A 171 -7.02 17.73 0.69
C THR A 171 -7.57 18.00 -0.72
N GLY A 172 -7.59 16.98 -1.58
CA GLY A 172 -8.17 17.05 -2.91
C GLY A 172 -7.63 15.96 -3.83
N PHE A 173 -8.09 15.97 -5.07
CA PHE A 173 -7.50 15.13 -6.11
C PHE A 173 -6.24 15.76 -6.68
N VAL A 174 -5.32 14.91 -7.14
CA VAL A 174 -4.14 15.32 -7.90
C VAL A 174 -4.52 15.44 -9.36
N GLY A 175 -4.23 16.59 -9.98
CA GLY A 175 -4.52 16.84 -11.38
C GLY A 175 -4.89 18.30 -11.66
N ALA A 176 -5.51 18.54 -12.82
CA ALA A 176 -5.99 19.86 -13.19
C ALA A 176 -7.02 20.36 -12.16
N THR A 177 -7.01 21.66 -11.87
CA THR A 177 -7.77 22.33 -10.80
C THR A 177 -9.27 21.97 -10.76
N SER A 178 -9.86 21.53 -11.87
CA SER A 178 -11.28 21.26 -11.99
C SER A 178 -11.65 19.79 -12.22
N ARG A 179 -10.72 18.97 -12.76
CA ARG A 179 -10.98 17.56 -13.05
C ARG A 179 -9.73 16.71 -12.80
N PRO A 180 -9.84 15.64 -12.00
CA PRO A 180 -8.72 14.75 -11.77
C PRO A 180 -8.33 14.04 -13.07
N SER A 181 -7.02 13.82 -13.25
CA SER A 181 -6.52 13.03 -14.38
C SER A 181 -6.45 11.56 -13.96
N PRO A 182 -6.93 10.62 -14.79
CA PRO A 182 -6.75 9.21 -14.50
C PRO A 182 -5.27 8.82 -14.65
N LEU A 183 -4.82 7.85 -13.85
CA LEU A 183 -3.54 7.19 -13.96
C LEU A 183 -3.60 6.07 -14.98
N THR A 184 -2.49 5.87 -15.69
CA THR A 184 -2.31 4.69 -16.52
C THR A 184 -2.07 3.46 -15.66
N ILE A 185 -2.47 2.29 -16.16
CA ILE A 185 -2.29 1.00 -15.44
C ILE A 185 -0.81 0.78 -15.08
N ASN A 186 0.14 1.19 -15.92
CA ASN A 186 1.57 1.05 -15.64
C ASN A 186 2.00 1.88 -14.41
N GLU A 187 1.44 3.08 -14.22
CA GLU A 187 1.73 3.93 -13.07
C GLU A 187 1.14 3.33 -11.79
N VAL A 188 -0.09 2.82 -11.86
CA VAL A 188 -0.75 2.14 -10.73
C VAL A 188 0.07 0.93 -10.28
N VAL A 189 0.49 0.07 -11.22
CA VAL A 189 1.34 -1.09 -10.93
C VAL A 189 2.66 -0.66 -10.29
N LYS A 190 3.29 0.41 -10.78
CA LYS A 190 4.54 0.94 -10.21
C LYS A 190 4.38 1.38 -8.74
N PHE A 191 3.23 1.91 -8.35
CA PHE A 191 2.96 2.36 -6.98
C PHE A 191 2.51 1.23 -6.05
N LEU A 192 1.75 0.25 -6.55
CA LEU A 192 1.26 -0.89 -5.76
C LEU A 192 2.31 -1.99 -5.61
N MET A 193 3.21 -2.15 -6.59
CA MET A 193 4.29 -3.12 -6.57
C MET A 193 5.61 -2.46 -6.96
N PRO A 194 6.26 -1.73 -6.05
CA PRO A 194 7.66 -1.37 -6.22
C PRO A 194 8.47 -2.66 -6.37
N GLN A 195 8.88 -2.98 -7.59
CA GLN A 195 9.54 -4.23 -7.98
C GLN A 195 10.89 -4.53 -7.28
N GLU A 196 11.28 -3.75 -6.27
CA GLU A 196 12.53 -3.91 -5.55
C GLU A 196 12.44 -4.85 -4.34
N GLY A 197 11.22 -5.21 -3.89
CA GLY A 197 11.02 -6.13 -2.75
C GLY A 197 10.82 -7.61 -3.13
N ALA A 198 10.05 -7.89 -4.19
CA ALA A 198 9.61 -9.26 -4.50
C ALA A 198 10.64 -10.11 -5.28
N LYS A 199 11.74 -9.51 -5.77
CA LYS A 199 12.80 -10.25 -6.48
C LYS A 199 13.92 -10.75 -5.58
N LYS A 200 13.89 -10.47 -4.27
CA LYS A 200 14.94 -10.94 -3.34
C LYS A 200 14.73 -12.36 -2.80
N ASP A 201 13.52 -12.93 -2.86
CA ASP A 201 13.27 -14.28 -2.34
C ASP A 201 13.23 -15.38 -3.42
N ALA A 202 13.25 -15.03 -4.71
CA ALA A 202 13.19 -16.00 -5.82
C ALA A 202 14.44 -16.04 -6.72
N LYS A 203 15.44 -15.18 -6.49
CA LYS A 203 16.65 -15.09 -7.34
C LYS A 203 17.95 -15.44 -6.61
N ALA A 204 17.91 -16.48 -5.77
CA ALA A 204 19.10 -17.12 -5.20
C ALA A 204 19.47 -18.47 -5.87
N ALA A 205 18.78 -18.85 -6.96
CA ALA A 205 19.01 -20.12 -7.63
C ALA A 205 18.82 -20.03 -9.15
N ALA A 206 19.70 -19.29 -9.84
CA ALA A 206 20.07 -19.57 -11.24
C ALA A 206 21.13 -18.56 -11.68
N GLY A 207 22.34 -19.06 -11.88
CA GLY A 207 23.45 -18.28 -12.39
C GLY A 207 23.41 -18.09 -13.92
N THR A 208 24.34 -17.23 -14.34
CA THR A 208 24.98 -17.10 -15.66
C THR A 208 24.27 -16.41 -16.83
N ALA A 209 25.01 -15.40 -17.34
CA ALA A 209 25.08 -14.82 -18.69
C ALA A 209 23.92 -13.92 -19.14
N GLU A 210 24.13 -12.59 -19.18
CA GLU A 210 24.44 -11.76 -20.38
C GLU A 210 23.15 -11.35 -21.13
N GLN A 211 22.88 -10.13 -21.59
CA GLN A 211 23.53 -8.80 -21.62
C GLN A 211 22.44 -7.82 -22.15
N GLY A 212 22.45 -6.53 -21.75
CA GLY A 212 21.70 -5.43 -22.39
C GLY A 212 20.62 -4.75 -21.50
N SER A 213 20.96 -3.69 -20.73
CA SER A 213 20.81 -2.24 -21.06
C SER A 213 19.33 -1.82 -21.29
N GLU A 214 18.67 -0.88 -20.59
CA GLU A 214 19.09 0.38 -19.94
C GLU A 214 18.10 0.83 -18.81
N THR A 215 18.69 1.24 -17.69
CA THR A 215 18.41 2.40 -16.80
C THR A 215 16.98 2.86 -16.42
N THR A 216 16.65 2.79 -15.11
CA THR A 216 16.46 3.97 -14.24
C THR A 216 16.44 3.50 -12.78
N SER A 217 17.60 3.61 -12.15
CA SER A 217 18.01 3.09 -10.85
C SER A 217 17.78 4.10 -9.72
N LYS A 218 17.08 3.68 -8.65
CA LYS A 218 17.44 4.17 -7.32
C LYS A 218 18.84 3.60 -6.99
N PRO A 219 19.73 4.38 -6.36
CA PRO A 219 21.13 4.02 -6.23
C PRO A 219 21.22 2.86 -5.25
N THR A 220 21.32 1.65 -5.79
CA THR A 220 22.07 0.62 -5.09
C THR A 220 23.49 1.18 -5.11
N ILE A 221 23.94 1.63 -3.95
CA ILE A 221 25.35 1.88 -3.71
C ILE A 221 25.98 0.48 -3.72
N GLU A 222 26.08 -0.12 -4.91
CA GLU A 222 27.02 -1.18 -5.24
C GLU A 222 28.37 -0.47 -5.22
N VAL A 223 28.89 -0.21 -4.02
CA VAL A 223 30.29 0.19 -3.93
C VAL A 223 31.05 -1.10 -3.81
N ASP A 224 31.49 -1.57 -4.98
CA ASP A 224 32.51 -2.60 -5.12
C ASP A 224 33.79 -2.09 -4.44
N PHE A 225 33.92 -2.38 -3.14
CA PHE A 225 35.14 -2.18 -2.37
C PHE A 225 35.96 -3.46 -2.42
N GLU A 226 37.16 -3.38 -2.96
CA GLU A 226 38.11 -4.49 -2.98
C GLU A 226 39.19 -4.32 -1.91
N VAL A 227 39.70 -5.45 -1.40
CA VAL A 227 40.82 -5.44 -0.44
C VAL A 227 42.06 -4.91 -1.15
N GLY A 228 42.73 -3.92 -0.54
CA GLY A 228 43.91 -3.24 -1.09
C GLY A 228 43.60 -1.91 -1.78
N GLU A 229 42.34 -1.53 -1.89
CA GLU A 229 41.93 -0.27 -2.50
C GLU A 229 42.17 0.96 -1.59
N SER A 230 42.48 2.11 -2.19
CA SER A 230 42.65 3.38 -1.48
C SER A 230 41.34 4.14 -1.41
N VAL A 231 40.96 4.54 -0.20
CA VAL A 231 39.72 5.27 0.10
C VAL A 231 40.01 6.49 0.97
N THR A 232 39.18 7.52 0.84
CA THR A 232 39.17 8.67 1.75
C THR A 232 38.07 8.50 2.77
N VAL A 233 38.39 8.69 4.05
CA VAL A 233 37.38 8.71 5.10
C VAL A 233 36.57 10.00 4.99
N MET A 234 35.25 9.89 4.87
CA MET A 234 34.31 11.01 4.75
C MET A 234 33.76 11.46 6.11
N ASP A 235 33.65 10.55 7.07
CA ASP A 235 32.96 10.78 8.34
C ASP A 235 33.74 10.22 9.54
N GLY A 236 33.56 10.84 10.71
CA GLY A 236 34.25 10.50 11.95
C GLY A 236 35.54 11.28 12.22
N PRO A 237 36.26 10.98 13.32
CA PRO A 237 37.44 11.72 13.77
C PRO A 237 38.64 11.61 12.82
N PHE A 238 38.55 10.73 11.81
CA PHE A 238 39.57 10.48 10.80
C PHE A 238 39.14 11.00 9.42
N ALA A 239 38.07 11.80 9.34
CA ALA A 239 37.60 12.39 8.09
C ALA A 239 38.73 13.15 7.36
N THR A 240 38.71 13.10 6.03
CA THR A 240 39.71 13.65 5.09
C THR A 240 41.07 12.95 5.06
N LEU A 241 41.30 11.92 5.89
CA LEU A 241 42.53 11.14 5.83
C LEU A 241 42.45 10.03 4.76
N PRO A 242 43.54 9.79 4.01
CA PRO A 242 43.63 8.65 3.12
C PRO A 242 43.82 7.36 3.94
N ALA A 243 43.11 6.31 3.54
CA ALA A 243 43.17 4.99 4.14
C ALA A 243 43.18 3.90 3.06
N SER A 244 43.71 2.73 3.39
CA SER A 244 43.67 1.55 2.52
C SER A 244 42.80 0.45 3.12
N ILE A 245 42.05 -0.27 2.28
CA ILE A 245 41.15 -1.34 2.74
C ILE A 245 41.97 -2.60 3.03
N SER A 246 41.93 -3.09 4.28
CA SER A 246 42.60 -4.33 4.68
C SER A 246 41.68 -5.54 4.63
N GLU A 247 40.40 -5.38 4.97
CA GLU A 247 39.43 -6.47 5.02
C GLU A 247 38.02 -5.91 4.84
N VAL A 248 37.19 -6.60 4.06
CA VAL A 248 35.81 -6.23 3.76
C VAL A 248 34.88 -7.24 4.41
N ASN A 249 34.05 -6.81 5.36
CA ASN A 249 32.99 -7.63 5.93
C ASN A 249 31.64 -7.18 5.37
N ALA A 250 31.25 -7.81 4.26
CA ALA A 250 30.00 -7.52 3.56
C ALA A 250 28.76 -7.91 4.37
N GLU A 251 28.85 -8.95 5.22
CA GLU A 251 27.73 -9.42 6.04
C GLU A 251 27.35 -8.40 7.14
N GLN A 252 28.35 -7.76 7.73
CA GLN A 252 28.15 -6.80 8.83
C GLN A 252 28.15 -5.33 8.37
N GLN A 253 28.34 -5.07 7.08
CA GLN A 253 28.52 -3.74 6.52
C GLN A 253 29.64 -2.93 7.23
N LYS A 254 30.78 -3.60 7.51
CA LYS A 254 31.97 -2.98 8.11
C LYS A 254 33.22 -3.22 7.26
N LEU A 255 34.10 -2.24 7.26
CA LEU A 255 35.40 -2.26 6.59
C LEU A 255 36.50 -2.08 7.63
N LYS A 256 37.52 -2.94 7.62
CA LYS A 256 38.77 -2.67 8.33
C LYS A 256 39.68 -1.92 7.39
N VAL A 257 39.96 -0.67 7.72
CA VAL A 257 40.84 0.20 6.94
C VAL A 257 42.09 0.57 7.74
N LEU A 258 43.19 0.75 7.04
CA LEU A 258 44.45 1.22 7.59
C LEU A 258 44.55 2.72 7.27
N VAL A 259 44.32 3.56 8.28
CA VAL A 259 44.45 5.01 8.12
C VAL A 259 45.93 5.38 8.25
N SER A 260 46.46 6.09 7.26
CA SER A 260 47.85 6.55 7.28
C SER A 260 47.95 7.88 8.03
N ILE A 261 48.45 7.83 9.26
CA ILE A 261 48.63 9.01 10.11
C ILE A 261 50.11 9.13 10.46
N PHE A 262 50.76 10.23 10.08
CA PHE A 262 52.20 10.48 10.35
C PHE A 262 53.15 9.37 9.85
N GLY A 263 52.84 8.74 8.72
CA GLY A 263 53.65 7.66 8.16
C GLY A 263 53.56 6.34 8.92
N ARG A 264 52.53 6.18 9.77
CA ARG A 264 52.19 4.93 10.44
C ARG A 264 50.75 4.53 10.10
N GLU A 265 50.58 3.28 9.69
CA GLU A 265 49.27 2.71 9.39
C GLU A 265 48.60 2.24 10.68
N THR A 266 47.40 2.76 10.96
CA THR A 266 46.62 2.37 12.15
C THR A 266 45.32 1.70 11.71
N PRO A 267 45.03 0.46 12.14
CA PRO A 267 43.79 -0.24 11.76
C PRO A 267 42.59 0.35 12.50
N VAL A 268 41.55 0.72 11.75
CA VAL A 268 40.28 1.28 12.25
C VAL A 268 39.12 0.59 11.53
N GLU A 269 38.03 0.32 12.25
CA GLU A 269 36.78 -0.19 11.66
C GLU A 269 35.84 0.96 11.28
N LEU A 270 35.42 1.03 10.02
CA LEU A 270 34.51 2.05 9.49
C LEU A 270 33.36 1.40 8.71
N GLY A 271 32.22 2.10 8.60
CA GLY A 271 31.11 1.68 7.76
C GLY A 271 31.30 2.05 6.28
N PHE A 272 30.61 1.34 5.37
CA PHE A 272 30.60 1.62 3.93
C PHE A 272 30.16 3.05 3.57
N THR A 273 29.33 3.67 4.40
CA THR A 273 28.83 5.04 4.21
C THR A 273 29.81 6.11 4.66
N GLN A 274 30.86 5.73 5.40
CA GLN A 274 31.82 6.66 6.00
C GLN A 274 33.11 6.79 5.19
N VAL A 275 33.24 6.06 4.09
CA VAL A 275 34.40 6.06 3.22
C VAL A 275 33.98 6.32 1.77
N SER A 276 34.83 7.01 1.02
CA SER A 276 34.66 7.27 -0.42
C SER A 276 35.87 6.75 -1.17
N LYS A 277 35.64 6.07 -2.28
CA LYS A 277 36.69 5.62 -3.21
C LYS A 277 37.43 6.82 -3.82
N ILE A 278 38.74 6.66 -4.03
CA ILE A 278 39.62 7.62 -4.72
C ILE A 278 39.92 7.08 -6.12
#